data_AF-A0A1M3DEW1-F1
#
_entry.id   AF-A0A1M3DEW1-F1
#
_cell.length_a   1.000
_cell.length_b   1.000
_cell.length_c   1.000
_cell.angle_alpha   90.00
_cell.angle_beta   90.00
_cell.angle_gamma   90.00
#
_symmetry.space_group_name_H-M   'P 1'
#
loop_
_entity.id
_entity.type
_entity.pdbx_description
1 polymer ?
#
loop_
_entity_poly.entity_id
_entity_poly.type
_entity_poly.pdbx_seq_one_letter_code
_entity_poly.pdbx_strand_id
1 'polypeptide(L)'
;MVESSEAHRAKRKKPYNERSDLEKLQSQWNKLSGLHMRDEPSAAIVRCSTAAEIAANYAIRHEWARQTEFDATIIDQLLLWANGLRGKIDKLFVPVYFAHPKKSKTAKALIASSEKINKVRNEVVHQGRFSNPDEAAEIIAEAKRFIDMIVGLSVPGFDIQDRKRTE
;
A
#
# COMPACT_ATOMS: atom_id res chain seq x y z
N MET A 1 -40.85 -4.61 -27.81
CA MET A 1 -40.22 -5.16 -26.59
C MET A 1 -38.72 -4.95 -26.69
N VAL A 2 -38.25 -3.77 -26.26
CA VAL A 2 -36.83 -3.39 -26.27
C VAL A 2 -36.53 -2.83 -24.87
N GLU A 3 -36.62 -3.68 -23.85
CA GLU A 3 -36.35 -3.30 -22.46
C GLU A 3 -35.38 -4.28 -21.75
N SER A 4 -34.84 -5.26 -22.48
CA SER A 4 -34.02 -6.33 -21.89
C SER A 4 -32.50 -6.09 -22.00
N SER A 5 -32.04 -5.06 -22.71
CA SER A 5 -30.60 -4.91 -23.03
C SER A 5 -29.83 -3.91 -22.15
N GLU A 6 -30.52 -3.02 -21.42
CA GLU A 6 -29.84 -2.01 -20.59
C GLU A 6 -29.58 -2.49 -19.15
N ALA A 7 -30.41 -3.40 -18.62
CA ALA A 7 -30.28 -3.92 -17.26
C ALA A 7 -29.06 -4.87 -17.08
N HIS A 8 -28.51 -5.43 -18.17
CA HIS A 8 -27.39 -6.36 -18.13
C HIS A 8 -26.00 -5.71 -18.32
N ARG A 9 -25.92 -4.39 -18.49
CA ARG A 9 -24.63 -3.69 -18.42
C ARG A 9 -24.25 -3.48 -16.95
N ALA A 10 -24.03 -4.59 -16.24
CA ALA A 10 -23.42 -4.62 -14.92
C ALA A 10 -22.27 -3.61 -14.90
N LYS A 11 -22.34 -2.60 -14.01
CA LYS A 11 -21.35 -1.53 -13.84
C LYS A 11 -19.94 -2.09 -14.10
N ARG A 12 -19.40 -1.85 -15.29
CA ARG A 12 -18.04 -2.32 -15.65
C ARG A 12 -17.11 -1.68 -14.63
N LYS A 13 -16.50 -2.50 -13.77
CA LYS A 13 -15.59 -2.00 -12.75
C LYS A 13 -14.48 -1.20 -13.44
N LYS A 14 -14.18 -0.02 -12.91
CA LYS A 14 -13.08 0.84 -13.37
C LYS A 14 -11.80 0.00 -13.57
N PRO A 15 -11.17 0.03 -14.75
CA PRO A 15 -9.92 -0.67 -15.02
C PRO A 15 -8.85 -0.36 -13.95
N TYR A 16 -8.03 -1.35 -13.60
CA TYR A 16 -7.10 -1.20 -12.47
C TYR A 16 -6.13 -0.03 -12.64
N ASN A 17 -5.62 0.20 -13.85
CA ASN A 17 -4.65 1.25 -14.11
C ASN A 17 -5.25 2.67 -13.99
N GLU A 18 -6.56 2.80 -14.23
CA GLU A 18 -7.29 4.06 -14.12
C GLU A 18 -7.68 4.40 -12.68
N ARG A 19 -7.55 3.45 -11.73
CA ARG A 19 -7.90 3.65 -10.33
C ARG A 19 -6.97 4.64 -9.63
N SER A 20 -7.53 5.40 -8.68
CA SER A 20 -6.76 6.21 -7.73
C SER A 20 -5.89 5.31 -6.85
N ASP A 21 -4.92 5.90 -6.15
CA ASP A 21 -4.05 5.13 -5.25
C ASP A 21 -4.84 4.45 -4.13
N LEU A 22 -5.82 5.13 -3.52
CA LEU A 22 -6.68 4.52 -2.50
C LEU A 22 -7.54 3.38 -3.08
N GLU A 23 -8.06 3.53 -4.30
CA GLU A 23 -8.77 2.46 -4.99
C GLU A 23 -7.85 1.25 -5.30
N LYS A 24 -6.61 1.51 -5.72
CA LYS A 24 -5.58 0.47 -5.98
C LYS A 24 -5.16 -0.22 -4.69
N LEU A 25 -4.94 0.54 -3.62
CA LEU A 25 -4.64 0.05 -2.28
C LEU A 25 -5.71 -0.92 -1.80
N GLN A 26 -6.99 -0.50 -1.79
CA GLN A 26 -8.10 -1.36 -1.39
C GLN A 26 -8.22 -2.60 -2.30
N SER A 27 -7.92 -2.46 -3.59
CA SER A 27 -7.93 -3.58 -4.52
C SER A 27 -6.86 -4.62 -4.24
N GLN A 28 -5.64 -4.20 -3.84
CA GLN A 28 -4.59 -5.12 -3.42
C GLN A 28 -4.93 -5.77 -2.07
N TRP A 29 -5.46 -4.98 -1.12
CA TRP A 29 -5.88 -5.49 0.18
C TRP A 29 -6.99 -6.55 0.06
N ASN A 30 -8.01 -6.31 -0.76
CA ASN A 30 -9.06 -7.29 -1.01
C ASN A 30 -8.54 -8.58 -1.67
N LYS A 31 -7.52 -8.47 -2.53
CA LYS A 31 -6.88 -9.64 -3.15
C LYS A 31 -6.02 -10.40 -2.14
N LEU A 32 -5.34 -9.69 -1.26
CA LEU A 32 -4.56 -10.26 -0.16
C LEU A 32 -5.45 -11.14 0.74
N SER A 33 -6.60 -10.63 1.18
CA SER A 33 -7.53 -11.41 2.01
C SER A 33 -7.92 -12.73 1.34
N GLY A 34 -8.09 -12.72 0.01
CA GLY A 34 -8.36 -13.93 -0.77
C GLY A 34 -7.21 -14.94 -0.79
N LEU A 35 -5.95 -14.49 -0.84
CA LEU A 35 -4.78 -15.36 -0.82
C LEU A 35 -4.52 -15.97 0.56
N HIS A 36 -4.71 -15.17 1.61
CA HIS A 36 -4.55 -15.65 2.97
C HIS A 36 -5.51 -16.80 3.27
N MET A 37 -6.74 -16.75 2.73
CA MET A 37 -7.71 -17.85 2.85
C MET A 37 -7.35 -19.12 2.07
N ARG A 38 -6.44 -19.05 1.09
CA ARG A 38 -6.03 -20.19 0.25
C ARG A 38 -4.66 -20.76 0.62
N ASP A 39 -4.12 -20.36 1.77
CA ASP A 39 -2.82 -20.81 2.27
C ASP A 39 -1.67 -20.58 1.28
N GLU A 40 -1.65 -19.40 0.64
CA GLU A 40 -0.58 -18.97 -0.26
C GLU A 40 0.32 -17.90 0.42
N PRO A 41 1.14 -18.24 1.42
CA PRO A 41 1.82 -17.27 2.31
C PRO A 41 2.81 -16.35 1.58
N SER A 42 3.65 -16.88 0.69
CA SER A 42 4.60 -16.08 -0.10
C SER A 42 3.88 -15.08 -1.00
N ALA A 43 2.79 -15.48 -1.66
CA ALA A 43 2.02 -14.59 -2.52
C ALA A 43 1.31 -13.50 -1.69
N ALA A 44 0.83 -13.85 -0.50
CA ALA A 44 0.23 -12.91 0.44
C ALA A 44 1.24 -11.82 0.87
N ILE A 45 2.47 -12.20 1.22
CA ILE A 45 3.56 -11.25 1.54
C ILE A 45 3.82 -10.27 0.40
N VAL A 46 3.90 -10.76 -0.84
CA VAL A 46 4.13 -9.88 -2.01
C VAL A 46 2.98 -8.88 -2.16
N ARG A 47 1.73 -9.32 -1.97
CA ARG A 47 0.57 -8.42 -2.07
C ARG A 47 0.49 -7.41 -0.94
N CYS A 48 0.73 -7.79 0.31
CA CYS A 48 0.68 -6.84 1.43
C CYS A 48 1.81 -5.81 1.33
N SER A 49 3.00 -6.21 0.88
CA SER A 49 4.10 -5.28 0.58
C SER A 49 3.74 -4.32 -0.55
N THR A 50 3.09 -4.80 -1.62
CA THR A 50 2.59 -3.95 -2.70
C THR A 50 1.54 -2.96 -2.20
N ALA A 51 0.62 -3.39 -1.31
CA ALA A 51 -0.36 -2.51 -0.70
C ALA A 51 0.30 -1.41 0.13
N ALA A 52 1.27 -1.76 0.99
CA ALA A 52 2.06 -0.79 1.76
C ALA A 52 2.78 0.22 0.85
N GLU A 53 3.33 -0.23 -0.29
CA GLU A 53 3.98 0.66 -1.24
C GLU A 53 3.02 1.62 -1.93
N ILE A 54 1.81 1.19 -2.27
CA ILE A 54 0.77 2.06 -2.82
C ILE A 54 0.30 3.08 -1.77
N ALA A 55 0.17 2.68 -0.51
CA ALA A 55 -0.14 3.60 0.59
C ALA A 55 0.94 4.68 0.75
N ALA A 56 2.22 4.31 0.63
CA ALA A 56 3.32 5.26 0.63
C ALA A 56 3.27 6.22 -0.58
N ASN A 57 2.96 5.72 -1.78
CA ASN A 57 2.77 6.58 -2.96
C ASN A 57 1.68 7.62 -2.72
N TYR A 58 0.53 7.20 -2.20
CA TYR A 58 -0.58 8.09 -1.88
C TYR A 58 -0.15 9.20 -0.92
N ALA A 59 0.46 8.84 0.21
CA ALA A 59 0.89 9.79 1.22
C ALA A 59 1.97 10.75 0.72
N ILE A 60 2.89 10.27 -0.12
CA ILE A 60 3.91 11.11 -0.77
C ILE A 60 3.25 12.10 -1.73
N ARG A 61 2.38 11.64 -2.65
CA ARG A 61 1.68 12.52 -3.59
C ARG A 61 0.87 13.58 -2.85
N HIS A 62 0.15 13.18 -1.80
CA HIS A 62 -0.65 14.09 -0.98
C HIS A 62 0.22 15.14 -0.29
N GLU A 63 1.28 14.71 0.41
CA GLU A 63 2.11 15.62 1.18
C GLU A 63 2.95 16.56 0.31
N TRP A 64 3.47 16.05 -0.80
CA TRP A 64 4.27 16.85 -1.72
C TRP A 64 3.43 17.88 -2.46
N ALA A 65 2.19 17.55 -2.84
CA ALA A 65 1.25 18.52 -3.38
C ALA A 65 0.89 19.62 -2.36
N ARG A 66 0.99 19.32 -1.06
CA ARG A 66 0.73 20.28 0.03
C ARG A 66 1.94 21.17 0.33
N GLN A 67 3.16 20.66 0.21
CA GLN A 67 4.39 21.34 0.63
C GLN A 67 5.22 21.93 -0.52
N THR A 68 4.94 21.57 -1.77
CA THR A 68 5.75 21.97 -2.93
C THR A 68 4.87 22.41 -4.10
N GLU A 69 5.48 23.05 -5.10
CA GLU A 69 4.84 23.39 -6.38
C GLU A 69 5.09 22.33 -7.47
N PHE A 70 5.61 21.16 -7.11
CA PHE A 70 5.90 20.11 -8.08
C PHE A 70 4.61 19.55 -8.67
N ASP A 71 4.59 19.45 -10.01
CA ASP A 71 3.51 18.76 -10.68
C ASP A 71 3.57 17.23 -10.44
N ALA A 72 2.47 16.56 -10.79
CA ALA A 72 2.33 15.12 -10.59
C ALA A 72 3.38 14.30 -11.38
N THR A 73 3.88 14.80 -12.52
CA THR A 73 4.88 14.09 -13.34
C THR A 73 6.23 14.06 -12.63
N ILE A 74 6.63 15.18 -12.02
CA ILE A 74 7.87 15.25 -11.23
C ILE A 74 7.79 14.31 -10.03
N ILE A 75 6.67 14.33 -9.29
CA ILE A 75 6.46 13.44 -8.15
C ILE A 75 6.53 11.97 -8.59
N ASP A 76 5.95 11.63 -9.74
CA ASP A 76 5.95 10.27 -10.28
C ASP A 76 7.37 9.80 -10.64
N GLN A 77 8.19 10.68 -11.22
CA GLN A 77 9.59 10.38 -11.49
C GLN A 77 10.40 10.15 -10.21
N LEU A 78 10.12 10.91 -9.14
CA LEU A 78 10.76 10.73 -7.84
C LEU A 78 10.34 9.41 -7.17
N LEU A 79 9.05 9.06 -7.26
CA LEU A 79 8.53 7.78 -6.78
C LEU A 79 9.18 6.59 -7.49
N LEU A 80 9.41 6.70 -8.80
CA LEU A 80 10.15 5.70 -9.58
C LEU A 80 11.61 5.61 -9.14
N TRP A 81 12.27 6.75 -8.96
CA TRP A 81 13.68 6.81 -8.54
C TRP A 81 13.89 6.21 -7.14
N ALA A 82 12.99 6.47 -6.19
CA ALA A 82 13.13 5.99 -4.82
C ALA A 82 13.10 4.46 -4.74
N ASN A 83 12.41 3.80 -5.67
CA ASN A 83 12.32 2.35 -5.88
C ASN A 83 12.03 1.52 -4.61
N GLY A 84 10.80 0.99 -4.54
CA GLY A 84 10.36 0.15 -3.43
C GLY A 84 9.96 0.92 -2.18
N LEU A 85 9.32 0.21 -1.25
CA LEU A 85 8.73 0.77 -0.04
C LEU A 85 9.74 1.54 0.84
N ARG A 86 10.89 0.92 1.15
CA ARG A 86 11.90 1.55 2.02
C ARG A 86 12.42 2.87 1.46
N GLY A 87 12.78 2.89 0.18
CA GLY A 87 13.30 4.11 -0.46
C GLY A 87 12.29 5.24 -0.46
N LYS A 88 11.01 4.93 -0.69
CA LYS A 88 9.91 5.91 -0.62
C LYS A 88 9.76 6.52 0.77
N ILE A 89 9.91 5.72 1.83
CA ILE A 89 9.80 6.19 3.20
C ILE A 89 11.02 6.99 3.62
N ASP A 90 12.22 6.42 3.46
CA ASP A 90 13.47 7.01 3.94
C ASP A 90 13.84 8.28 3.17
N LYS A 91 13.56 8.33 1.86
CA LYS A 91 14.04 9.40 0.97
C LYS A 91 13.00 10.43 0.60
N LEU A 92 11.70 10.08 0.57
CA LEU A 92 10.66 10.97 0.06
C LEU A 92 9.64 11.39 1.13
N PHE A 93 9.10 10.45 1.90
CA PHE A 93 8.04 10.78 2.84
C PHE A 93 8.57 11.38 4.14
N VAL A 94 9.45 10.65 4.85
CA VAL A 94 9.89 11.03 6.19
C VAL A 94 10.63 12.38 6.22
N PRO A 95 11.57 12.67 5.30
CA PRO A 95 12.27 13.95 5.29
C PRO A 95 11.37 15.16 5.03
N VAL A 96 10.25 14.97 4.33
CA VAL A 96 9.32 16.05 3.96
C VAL A 96 8.25 16.25 5.03
N TYR A 97 7.65 15.17 5.52
CA TYR A 97 6.55 15.24 6.48
C TYR A 97 7.02 15.65 7.89
N PHE A 98 8.20 15.19 8.32
CA PHE A 98 8.69 15.43 9.69
C PHE A 98 9.85 16.41 9.70
N ALA A 99 9.67 17.58 10.32
CA ALA A 99 10.74 18.56 10.51
C ALA A 99 11.96 18.01 11.29
N HIS A 100 11.72 17.09 12.23
CA HIS A 100 12.77 16.43 13.03
C HIS A 100 12.57 14.90 13.10
N PRO A 101 12.87 14.15 12.03
CA PRO A 101 12.59 12.72 11.95
C PRO A 101 13.17 11.91 13.11
N LYS A 102 14.41 12.22 13.52
CA LYS A 102 15.11 11.54 14.62
C LYS A 102 14.44 11.69 15.99
N LYS A 103 13.58 12.71 16.17
CA LYS A 103 12.82 12.96 17.39
C LYS A 103 11.38 12.42 17.31
N SER A 104 10.86 12.18 16.11
CA SER A 104 9.50 11.68 15.90
C SER A 104 9.42 10.18 16.11
N LYS A 105 8.57 9.75 17.06
CA LYS A 105 8.25 8.32 17.27
C LYS A 105 7.58 7.72 16.03
N THR A 106 6.65 8.45 15.42
CA THR A 106 5.95 8.04 14.20
C THR A 106 6.90 7.86 13.03
N ALA A 107 7.86 8.77 12.84
CA ALA A 107 8.86 8.64 11.78
C ALA A 107 9.70 7.37 11.96
N LYS A 108 10.17 7.10 13.18
CA LYS A 108 10.91 5.87 13.51
C LYS A 108 10.09 4.61 13.27
N ALA A 109 8.81 4.63 13.66
CA ALA A 109 7.90 3.51 13.44
C ALA A 109 7.66 3.25 11.94
N LEU A 110 7.46 4.29 11.14
CA LEU A 110 7.33 4.18 9.68
C LEU A 110 8.58 3.56 9.05
N ILE A 111 9.78 4.04 9.41
CA ILE A 111 11.05 3.51 8.91
C ILE A 111 11.18 2.02 9.28
N ALA A 112 11.08 1.68 10.57
CA ALA A 112 11.25 0.32 11.05
C ALA A 112 10.25 -0.66 10.41
N SER A 113 8.99 -0.24 10.29
CA SER A 113 7.95 -1.03 9.66
C SER A 113 8.21 -1.24 8.16
N SER A 114 8.61 -0.18 7.45
CA SER A 114 8.98 -0.25 6.03
C SER A 114 10.17 -1.18 5.79
N GLU A 115 11.17 -1.17 6.68
CA GLU A 115 12.33 -2.06 6.61
C GLU A 115 11.94 -3.52 6.82
N LYS A 116 11.09 -3.80 7.81
CA LYS A 116 10.59 -5.15 8.10
C LYS A 116 9.82 -5.74 6.92
N ILE A 117 8.84 -5.00 6.39
CA ILE A 117 8.03 -5.42 5.24
C ILE A 117 8.92 -5.65 4.01
N ASN A 118 9.82 -4.70 3.73
CA ASN A 118 10.68 -4.78 2.55
C ASN A 118 11.68 -5.94 2.65
N LYS A 119 12.23 -6.22 3.84
CA LYS A 119 13.14 -7.35 4.07
C LYS A 119 12.47 -8.68 3.71
N VAL A 120 11.30 -8.96 4.28
CA VAL A 120 10.62 -10.25 4.06
C VAL A 120 10.16 -10.39 2.61
N ARG A 121 9.65 -9.31 1.99
CA ARG A 121 9.33 -9.34 0.55
C ARG A 121 10.56 -9.67 -0.29
N ASN A 122 11.71 -9.08 0.01
CA ASN A 122 12.93 -9.29 -0.76
C ASN A 122 13.43 -10.73 -0.65
N GLU A 123 13.34 -11.34 0.53
CA GLU A 123 13.68 -12.75 0.71
C GLU A 123 12.76 -13.65 -0.12
N VAL A 124 11.45 -13.36 -0.16
CA VAL A 124 10.50 -14.13 -0.98
C VAL A 124 10.75 -13.94 -2.48
N VAL A 125 10.84 -12.70 -2.96
CA VAL A 125 10.86 -12.38 -4.40
C VAL A 125 12.24 -12.57 -5.03
N HIS A 126 13.31 -12.24 -4.33
CA HIS A 126 14.66 -12.25 -4.89
C HIS A 126 15.50 -13.45 -4.46
N GLN A 127 15.23 -14.04 -3.30
CA GLN A 127 15.95 -15.22 -2.82
C GLN A 127 15.15 -16.52 -2.99
N GLY A 128 13.90 -16.43 -3.46
CA GLY A 128 13.03 -17.59 -3.67
C GLY A 128 12.59 -18.27 -2.38
N ARG A 129 12.63 -17.55 -1.25
CA ARG A 129 12.25 -18.11 0.05
C ARG A 129 10.75 -18.41 0.09
N PHE A 130 10.41 -19.64 0.42
CA PHE A 130 9.05 -19.98 0.81
C PHE A 130 8.77 -19.45 2.22
N SER A 131 7.63 -18.78 2.37
CA SER A 131 7.15 -18.34 3.67
C SER A 131 6.14 -19.36 4.23
N ASN A 132 5.78 -19.18 5.50
CA ASN A 132 4.79 -19.98 6.20
C ASN A 132 3.60 -19.10 6.65
N PRO A 133 2.48 -19.70 7.09
CA PRO A 133 1.27 -18.94 7.45
C PRO A 133 1.48 -17.94 8.59
N ASP A 134 2.28 -18.29 9.61
CA ASP A 134 2.52 -17.44 10.77
C ASP A 134 3.32 -16.19 10.39
N GLU A 135 4.39 -16.36 9.62
CA GLU A 135 5.18 -15.24 9.10
C GLU A 135 4.35 -14.36 8.17
N ALA A 136 3.54 -14.96 7.29
CA ALA A 136 2.65 -14.20 6.44
C ALA A 136 1.64 -13.39 7.27
N ALA A 137 1.02 -13.98 8.30
CA ALA A 137 0.10 -13.30 9.19
C ALA A 137 0.77 -12.13 9.93
N GLU A 138 2.00 -12.33 10.42
CA GLU A 138 2.77 -11.28 11.09
C GLU A 138 3.05 -10.09 10.15
N ILE A 139 3.49 -10.36 8.92
CA ILE A 139 3.82 -9.32 7.95
C ILE A 139 2.56 -8.66 7.38
N ILE A 140 1.45 -9.36 7.26
CA ILE A 140 0.15 -8.78 6.92
C ILE A 140 -0.29 -7.80 8.02
N ALA A 141 -0.20 -8.20 9.29
CA ALA A 141 -0.55 -7.33 10.40
C ALA A 141 0.36 -6.09 10.48
N GLU A 142 1.66 -6.27 10.21
CA GLU A 142 2.62 -5.17 10.10
C GLU A 142 2.27 -4.21 8.96
N ALA A 143 1.96 -4.75 7.78
CA ALA A 143 1.55 -3.96 6.63
C ALA A 143 0.24 -3.20 6.91
N LYS A 144 -0.73 -3.80 7.59
CA LYS A 144 -1.98 -3.12 7.99
C LYS A 144 -1.67 -1.91 8.86
N ARG A 145 -0.91 -2.11 9.96
CA ARG A 145 -0.50 -1.03 10.87
C ARG A 145 0.25 0.07 10.14
N PHE A 146 1.17 -0.29 9.25
CA PHE A 146 1.90 0.67 8.43
C PHE A 146 0.97 1.51 7.55
N ILE A 147 0.06 0.85 6.82
CA ILE A 147 -0.90 1.48 5.92
C ILE A 147 -1.80 2.45 6.69
N ASP A 148 -2.38 2.00 7.80
CA ASP A 148 -3.27 2.82 8.63
C ASP A 148 -2.52 4.04 9.19
N MET A 149 -1.28 3.84 9.65
CA MET A 149 -0.44 4.92 10.16
C MET A 149 -0.09 5.94 9.08
N ILE A 150 0.40 5.51 7.91
CA ILE A 150 0.89 6.45 6.89
C ILE A 150 -0.24 7.18 6.17
N VAL A 151 -1.33 6.48 5.85
CA VAL A 151 -2.49 7.10 5.20
C VAL A 151 -3.25 7.96 6.21
N GLY A 152 -3.30 7.55 7.48
CA GLY A 152 -3.90 8.31 8.57
C GLY A 152 -3.30 9.70 8.78
N LEU A 153 -2.05 9.93 8.37
CA LEU A 153 -1.42 11.26 8.38
C LEU A 153 -2.01 12.21 7.34
N SER A 154 -2.63 11.69 6.28
CA SER A 154 -3.29 12.47 5.22
C SER A 154 -4.82 12.42 5.31
N VAL A 155 -5.38 11.30 5.77
CA VAL A 155 -6.82 11.06 5.90
C VAL A 155 -7.12 10.68 7.35
N PRO A 156 -7.58 11.63 8.18
CA PRO A 156 -7.92 11.36 9.57
C PRO A 156 -8.95 10.22 9.70
N GLY A 157 -8.68 9.27 10.60
CA GLY A 157 -9.57 8.11 10.83
C GLY A 157 -9.52 7.05 9.73
N PHE A 158 -8.53 7.07 8.85
CA PHE A 158 -8.35 6.02 7.86
C PHE A 158 -8.12 4.66 8.52
N ASP A 159 -8.81 3.64 8.00
CA ASP A 159 -8.70 2.25 8.41
C ASP A 159 -8.88 1.36 7.17
N ILE A 160 -7.83 0.61 6.80
CA ILE A 160 -7.92 -0.30 5.66
C ILE A 160 -8.87 -1.45 5.99
N GLN A 161 -9.94 -1.56 5.20
CA GLN A 161 -11.01 -2.52 5.43
C GLN A 161 -10.67 -3.86 4.83
N ASP A 162 -10.83 -4.93 5.62
CA ASP A 162 -10.84 -6.28 5.07
C ASP A 162 -12.04 -6.48 4.16
N ARG A 163 -11.88 -7.38 3.19
CA ARG A 163 -12.98 -7.73 2.30
C ARG A 163 -14.12 -8.33 3.14
N LYS A 164 -15.25 -7.61 3.24
CA LYS A 164 -16.48 -8.14 3.84
C LYS A 164 -16.84 -9.46 3.15
N ARG A 165 -16.96 -10.54 3.94
CA ARG A 165 -17.50 -11.81 3.45
C ARG A 165 -18.91 -11.51 2.94
N THR A 166 -19.14 -11.77 1.67
CA THR A 166 -20.51 -11.86 1.15
C THR A 166 -20.91 -13.29 1.47
N GLU A 167 -21.86 -13.45 2.39
CA GLU A 167 -22.51 -14.74 2.67
C GLU A 167 -23.20 -15.29 1.41
#